data_AF-A0A511B8B6-F1
#
_entry.id   AF-A0A511B8B6-F1
#
_cell.length_a   1.000
_cell.length_b   1.000
_cell.length_c   1.000
_cell.angle_alpha   90.00
_cell.angle_beta   90.00
_cell.angle_gamma   90.00
#
_symmetry.space_group_name_H-M   'P 1'
#
loop_
_entity.id
_entity.type
_entity.pdbx_description
1 polymer ?
#
loop_
_entity_poly.entity_id
_entity_poly.type
_entity_poly.pdbx_seq_one_letter_code
_entity_poly.pdbx_strand_id
1 'polypeptide(L)'
;MYGDTLDEAIQEGASCHGLQFNLEAIKELQRLLSFTDEQIGRITHAWILLSIDVTADDSEATFKGRYLTYRAFWEAVLRAFEN
;
A
#
# COMPACT_ATOMS: atom_id res chain seq x y z
N MET A 1 -6.08 17.44 -11.44
CA MET A 1 -6.32 17.21 -10.01
C MET A 1 -6.48 15.71 -9.93
N TYR A 2 -5.39 15.02 -9.61
CA TYR A 2 -5.29 13.56 -9.66
C TYR A 2 -4.97 13.12 -8.22
N GLY A 3 -5.66 12.07 -7.75
CA GLY A 3 -5.55 11.56 -6.38
C GLY A 3 -6.42 12.25 -5.34
N ASP A 4 -7.72 12.46 -5.60
CA ASP A 4 -8.66 12.86 -4.53
C ASP A 4 -8.97 11.67 -3.61
N THR A 5 -8.62 10.45 -4.04
CA THR A 5 -8.81 9.23 -3.29
C THR A 5 -7.57 8.32 -3.26
N LEU A 6 -7.41 7.58 -2.16
CA LEU A 6 -6.33 6.60 -1.99
C LEU A 6 -6.37 5.50 -3.07
N ASP A 7 -7.55 5.12 -3.55
CA ASP A 7 -7.71 4.09 -4.58
C ASP A 7 -7.23 4.57 -5.96
N GLU A 8 -7.50 5.83 -6.32
CA GLU A 8 -6.94 6.44 -7.53
C GLU A 8 -5.42 6.52 -7.46
N ALA A 9 -4.86 6.91 -6.31
CA ALA A 9 -3.40 6.95 -6.12
C ALA A 9 -2.76 5.56 -6.27
N ILE A 10 -3.41 4.51 -5.75
CA ILE A 10 -2.98 3.12 -5.90
C ILE A 10 -3.00 2.71 -7.38
N GLN A 11 -4.09 2.99 -8.09
CA GLN A 11 -4.28 2.60 -9.48
C GLN A 11 -3.35 3.36 -10.44
N GLU A 12 -3.15 4.66 -10.20
CA GLU A 12 -2.19 5.48 -10.93
C GLU A 12 -0.76 5.00 -10.71
N GLY A 13 -0.39 4.69 -9.46
CA GLY A 13 0.93 4.15 -9.13
C GLY A 13 1.25 2.88 -9.94
N ALA A 14 0.29 1.95 -10.02
CA ALA A 14 0.44 0.76 -10.85
C ALA A 14 0.54 1.07 -12.35
N SER A 15 -0.18 2.09 -12.82
CA SER A 15 -0.24 2.48 -14.23
C SER A 15 0.97 3.30 -14.71
N CYS A 16 1.68 3.98 -13.80
CA CYS A 16 2.79 4.88 -14.13
C CYS A 16 4.14 4.17 -14.34
N HIS A 17 4.26 2.91 -13.94
CA HIS A 17 5.53 2.18 -13.98
C HIS A 17 5.59 1.14 -15.12
N GLY A 18 6.80 0.79 -15.54
CA GLY A 18 7.03 -0.19 -16.59
C GLY A 18 6.75 -1.63 -16.14
N LEU A 19 6.49 -2.53 -17.09
CA LEU A 19 6.14 -3.94 -16.83
C LEU A 19 7.09 -4.66 -15.86
N GLN A 20 8.40 -4.44 -15.98
CA GLN A 20 9.38 -5.08 -15.10
C GLN A 20 9.24 -4.64 -13.63
N PHE A 21 8.93 -3.36 -13.39
CA PHE A 21 8.67 -2.85 -12.05
C PHE A 21 7.39 -3.48 -11.48
N ASN A 22 6.31 -3.52 -12.28
CA ASN A 22 5.04 -4.07 -11.84
C ASN A 22 5.16 -5.56 -11.47
N LEU A 23 5.88 -6.35 -12.26
CA LEU A 23 6.13 -7.77 -11.95
C LEU A 23 6.91 -7.96 -10.65
N GLU A 24 7.86 -7.08 -10.34
CA GLU A 24 8.62 -7.16 -9.09
C GLU A 24 7.78 -6.70 -7.90
N ALA A 25 6.99 -5.63 -8.08
CA ALA A 25 6.04 -5.16 -7.08
C ALA A 25 5.02 -6.23 -6.70
N ILE A 26 4.48 -6.97 -7.68
CA ILE A 26 3.56 -8.11 -7.43
C ILE A 26 4.23 -9.17 -6.56
N LYS A 27 5.48 -9.56 -6.85
CA LYS A 27 6.19 -10.59 -6.04
C LYS A 27 6.39 -10.13 -4.60
N GLU A 28 6.82 -8.88 -4.41
CA GLU A 28 7.04 -8.33 -3.07
C GLU A 28 5.72 -8.20 -2.30
N LEU A 29 4.63 -7.80 -2.96
CA LEU A 29 3.29 -7.75 -2.37
C LEU A 29 2.77 -9.14 -1.99
N GLN A 30 2.93 -10.14 -2.86
CA GLN A 30 2.58 -11.53 -2.55
C GLN A 30 3.39 -12.08 -1.36
N ARG A 31 4.69 -11.73 -1.30
CA ARG A 31 5.55 -12.09 -0.16
C ARG A 31 5.07 -11.41 1.11
N LEU A 32 4.75 -10.12 1.08
CA LEU A 32 4.20 -9.38 2.22
C LEU A 32 2.90 -10.03 2.72
N LEU A 33 2.00 -10.39 1.81
CA LEU A 33 0.71 -11.01 2.14
C LEU A 33 0.84 -12.45 2.65
N SER A 34 2.00 -13.10 2.49
CA SER A 34 2.27 -14.42 3.09
C SER A 34 2.51 -14.37 4.61
N PHE A 35 2.80 -13.19 5.17
CA PHE A 35 3.01 -13.00 6.60
C PHE A 35 1.70 -12.95 7.39
N THR A 36 1.79 -13.08 8.71
CA THR A 36 0.63 -12.91 9.61
C THR A 36 0.21 -11.44 9.69
N ASP A 37 -1.03 -11.17 10.10
CA ASP A 37 -1.54 -9.79 10.24
C ASP A 37 -0.71 -8.94 11.20
N GLU A 38 -0.19 -9.56 12.27
CA GLU A 38 0.71 -8.88 13.20
C GLU A 38 2.04 -8.48 12.54
N GLN A 39 2.62 -9.38 11.75
CA GLN A 39 3.85 -9.11 11.01
C GLN A 39 3.62 -8.03 9.94
N ILE A 40 2.52 -8.11 9.20
CA ILE A 40 2.12 -7.07 8.23
C ILE A 40 1.96 -5.74 8.93
N GLY A 41 1.30 -5.69 10.09
CA GLY A 41 1.14 -4.47 10.87
C GLY A 41 2.47 -3.86 11.30
N ARG A 42 3.40 -4.68 11.80
CA ARG A 42 4.76 -4.22 12.18
C ARG A 42 5.56 -3.69 10.98
N ILE A 43 5.56 -4.41 9.86
CA ILE A 43 6.25 -4.01 8.62
C ILE A 43 5.67 -2.71 8.08
N THR A 44 4.34 -2.63 7.98
CA THR A 44 3.64 -1.45 7.46
C THR A 44 3.89 -0.23 8.33
N HIS A 45 3.81 -0.38 9.66
CA HIS A 45 4.11 0.70 10.58
C HIS A 45 5.58 1.17 10.48
N ALA A 46 6.52 0.23 10.35
CA ALA A 46 7.93 0.57 10.12
C ALA A 46 8.14 1.36 8.81
N TRP A 47 7.46 0.97 7.72
CA TRP A 47 7.53 1.69 6.45
C TRP A 47 6.90 3.07 6.51
N ILE A 48 5.76 3.22 7.17
CA ILE A 48 5.11 4.51 7.42
C ILE A 48 6.08 5.43 8.17
N LEU A 49 6.68 4.95 9.26
CA LEU A 49 7.67 5.72 10.05
C LEU A 49 8.93 6.10 9.25
N LEU A 50 9.34 5.29 8.28
CA LEU A 50 10.52 5.56 7.45
C LEU A 50 10.22 6.47 6.25
N SER A 51 8.96 6.55 5.82
CA SER A 51 8.54 7.30 4.63
C SER A 51 7.94 8.67 4.96
N ILE A 52 7.53 8.88 6.22
CA ILE A 52 6.89 10.10 6.69
C ILE A 52 7.89 10.86 7.56
N ASP A 53 8.24 12.08 7.14
CA ASP A 53 8.82 13.08 8.03
C ASP A 53 7.81 13.28 9.18
N VAL A 54 8.23 13.02 10.43
CA VAL A 54 7.42 12.66 11.63
C VAL A 54 6.54 13.83 12.15
N THR A 55 5.79 14.46 11.26
CA THR A 55 4.87 15.57 11.53
C THR A 55 3.49 15.36 10.91
N ALA A 56 3.33 14.37 10.01
CA ALA A 56 2.03 14.07 9.39
C ALA A 56 1.27 13.00 10.19
N ASP A 57 0.50 13.46 11.17
CA ASP A 57 -0.44 12.67 12.01
C ASP A 57 -1.66 12.12 11.21
N ASP A 58 -1.75 12.43 9.90
CA ASP A 58 -2.96 12.22 9.08
C ASP A 58 -2.96 10.93 8.23
N SER A 59 -1.81 10.27 8.07
CA SER A 59 -1.72 9.07 7.20
C SER A 59 -2.43 7.86 7.82
N GLU A 60 -2.35 7.70 9.14
CA GLU A 60 -3.00 6.59 9.85
C GLU A 60 -4.53 6.77 9.89
N ALA A 61 -5.01 8.01 9.96
CA ALA A 61 -6.42 8.35 9.95
C ALA A 61 -7.08 8.07 8.59
N THR A 62 -6.41 8.42 7.48
CA THR A 62 -6.91 8.17 6.13
C THR A 62 -6.96 6.66 5.81
N PHE A 63 -5.97 5.91 6.30
CA PHE A 63 -5.89 4.45 6.16
C PHE A 63 -7.05 3.73 6.88
N LYS A 64 -7.29 4.05 8.17
CA LYS A 64 -8.33 3.40 8.99
C LYS A 64 -9.77 3.72 8.53
N GLY A 65 -9.97 4.80 7.79
CA GLY A 65 -11.28 5.19 7.28
C GLY A 65 -11.81 4.32 6.13
N ARG A 66 -10.93 3.69 5.32
CA ARG A 66 -11.32 2.84 4.18
C ARG A 66 -11.00 1.37 4.34
N TYR A 67 -9.88 1.03 4.98
CA TYR A 67 -9.42 -0.34 5.13
C TYR A 67 -9.46 -0.77 6.59
N LEU A 68 -10.18 -1.86 6.86
CA LEU A 68 -10.33 -2.40 8.22
C LEU A 68 -9.02 -3.04 8.74
N THR A 69 -8.12 -3.46 7.84
CA THR A 69 -6.84 -4.09 8.18
C THR A 69 -5.75 -3.71 7.18
N TYR A 70 -4.48 -3.76 7.60
CA TYR A 70 -3.33 -3.57 6.70
C TYR A 70 -3.30 -4.61 5.59
N ARG A 71 -3.73 -5.85 5.87
CA ARG A 71 -3.89 -6.87 4.84
C ARG A 71 -4.86 -6.43 3.74
N ALA A 72 -6.05 -5.95 4.11
CA ALA A 72 -7.06 -5.54 3.14
C ALA A 72 -6.56 -4.40 2.23
N PHE A 73 -5.79 -3.48 2.79
CA PHE A 73 -5.10 -2.45 2.00
C PHE A 73 -4.09 -3.04 1.02
N TRP A 74 -3.16 -3.87 1.49
CA TRP A 74 -2.14 -4.46 0.63
C TRP A 74 -2.71 -5.41 -0.42
N GLU A 75 -3.84 -6.07 -0.14
CA GLU A 75 -4.60 -6.83 -1.14
C GLU A 75 -5.20 -5.92 -2.23
N ALA A 76 -5.70 -4.73 -1.87
CA ALA A 76 -6.17 -3.76 -2.85
C ALA A 76 -5.04 -3.20 -3.71
N VAL A 77 -3.87 -2.94 -3.11
CA VAL A 77 -2.65 -2.55 -3.84
C VAL A 77 -2.25 -3.67 -4.82
N LEU A 78 -2.19 -4.92 -4.37
CA LEU A 78 -1.86 -6.06 -5.25
C LEU A 78 -2.82 -6.13 -6.45
N ARG A 79 -4.13 -6.02 -6.22
CA ARG A 79 -5.14 -6.05 -7.29
C ARG A 79 -4.97 -4.92 -8.30
N ALA A 80 -4.47 -3.76 -7.89
CA ALA A 80 -4.21 -2.66 -8.82
C ALA A 80 -3.00 -2.94 -9.73
N PHE A 81 -2.01 -3.69 -9.26
CA PHE A 81 -0.87 -4.10 -10.07
C PHE A 81 -1.15 -5.31 -10.97
N GLU A 82 -2.10 -6.17 -10.59
CA GLU A 82 -2.52 -7.34 -11.38
C GLU A 82 -3.48 -7.00 -12.54
N ASN A 83 -4.11 -5.82 -12.52
CA ASN A 83 -5.03 -5.31 -13.56
C ASN A 83 -4.31 -4.45 -14.60
#